data_AF-A0A7L3GK56-F1
#
_entry.id   AF-A0A7L3GK56-F1
#
_cell.length_a   1.000
_cell.length_b   1.000
_cell.length_c   1.000
_cell.angle_alpha   90.00
_cell.angle_beta   90.00
_cell.angle_gamma   90.00
#
_symmetry.space_group_name_H-M   'P 1'
#
loop_
_entity.id
_entity.type
_entity.pdbx_description
1 polymer ?
#
loop_
_entity_poly.entity_id
_entity_poly.type
_entity_poly.pdbx_seq_one_letter_code
_entity_poly.pdbx_strand_id
1 'polypeptide(L)'
;IYECLQHYLGKRPVPVTLQARVLTREVVELLREAPPSGEIKELRRLLRAPHLKAALLSAHDTVAQKDFEPTLPPLPDNIPENEEAMRIVCLVKNNQPLGATIKRHEITGDITVARVIHGGLADRSGLLYAGDKLVEVNGVPVEGLEPEQVINIL
;
A
#
# COMPACT_ATOMS: atom_id res chain seq x y z
N ILE A 1 0.33 -14.55 -2.53
CA ILE A 1 1.49 -13.67 -2.22
C ILE A 1 1.19 -12.77 -1.02
N TYR A 2 0.13 -11.94 -1.09
CA TYR A 2 -0.27 -11.04 0.00
C TYR A 2 -0.53 -11.76 1.34
N GLU A 3 -1.34 -12.83 1.34
CA GLU A 3 -1.62 -13.60 2.57
C GLU A 3 -0.38 -14.24 3.18
N CYS A 4 0.54 -14.73 2.35
CA CYS A 4 1.82 -15.25 2.81
C CYS A 4 2.65 -14.14 3.49
N LEU A 5 2.71 -12.94 2.91
CA LEU A 5 3.39 -11.79 3.50
C LEU A 5 2.76 -11.36 4.83
N GLN A 6 1.43 -11.37 4.93
CA GLN A 6 0.70 -11.08 6.18
C GLN A 6 1.05 -12.08 7.30
N HIS A 7 1.16 -13.37 6.97
CA HIS A 7 1.63 -14.37 7.95
C HIS A 7 3.06 -14.09 8.46
N TYR A 8 3.95 -13.62 7.58
CA TYR A 8 5.32 -13.26 7.95
C TYR A 8 5.41 -11.96 8.77
N LEU A 9 4.52 -10.99 8.52
CA LEU A 9 4.48 -9.75 9.30
C LEU A 9 4.21 -10.01 10.78
N GLY A 10 3.36 -10.99 11.12
CA GLY A 10 3.09 -11.40 12.50
C GLY A 10 4.28 -12.03 13.24
N LYS A 11 5.32 -12.45 12.51
CA LYS A 11 6.55 -13.06 13.05
C LYS A 11 7.79 -12.21 12.79
N ARG A 12 7.59 -10.92 12.50
CA ARG A 12 8.67 -10.04 12.07
C ARG A 12 9.72 -9.87 13.18
N PRO A 13 11.02 -10.09 12.90
CA PRO A 13 12.07 -9.82 13.86
C PRO A 13 12.21 -8.32 14.12
N VAL A 14 12.59 -7.97 15.35
CA VAL A 14 12.90 -6.59 15.74
C VAL A 14 14.29 -6.22 15.19
N PRO A 15 14.43 -5.11 14.45
CA PRO A 15 15.74 -4.69 13.96
C PRO A 15 16.64 -4.30 15.14
N VAL A 16 17.89 -4.76 15.10
CA VAL A 16 18.88 -4.47 16.16
C VAL A 16 19.28 -2.99 16.15
N THR A 17 19.22 -2.34 14.98
CA THR A 17 19.49 -0.92 14.79
C THR A 17 18.60 -0.37 13.69
N LEU A 18 18.36 0.94 13.67
CA LEU A 18 17.64 1.62 12.59
C LEU A 18 18.57 2.25 11.55
N GLN A 19 19.89 2.27 11.82
CA GLN A 19 20.87 3.09 11.09
C GLN A 19 22.15 2.30 10.80
N ALA A 20 22.01 1.09 10.25
CA ALA A 20 23.14 0.22 9.92
C ALA A 20 24.08 0.84 8.89
N ARG A 21 23.56 1.71 8.01
CA ARG A 21 24.38 2.47 7.04
C ARG A 21 25.32 3.46 7.71
N VAL A 22 24.85 4.14 8.77
CA VAL A 22 25.66 5.12 9.53
C VAL A 22 26.75 4.38 10.29
N LEU A 23 26.39 3.32 11.01
CA LEU A 23 27.34 2.48 11.75
C LEU A 23 28.42 1.91 10.82
N THR A 24 28.04 1.42 9.64
CA THR A 24 29.02 0.91 8.66
C THR A 24 29.98 2.00 8.20
N ARG A 25 29.51 3.23 8.02
CA ARG A 25 30.38 4.36 7.67
C ARG A 25 31.39 4.64 8.77
N GLU A 26 30.96 4.67 10.02
CA GLU A 26 31.83 4.86 11.19
C GLU A 26 32.88 3.76 11.29
N VAL A 27 32.48 2.49 11.14
CA VAL A 27 33.41 1.35 11.12
C VAL A 27 34.45 1.49 10.01
N VAL A 28 34.04 1.90 8.80
CA VAL A 28 34.97 2.13 7.68
C VAL A 28 35.99 3.23 7.98
N GLU A 29 35.60 4.30 8.69
CA GLU A 29 36.54 5.35 9.12
C GLU A 29 37.46 4.86 10.24
N LEU A 30 36.97 4.07 11.20
CA LEU A 30 37.83 3.47 12.23
C LEU A 30 38.87 2.51 11.63
N LEU A 31 38.47 1.70 10.64
CA LEU A 31 39.38 0.79 9.91
C LEU A 31 40.40 1.52 9.05
N ARG A 32 40.19 2.80 8.73
CA ARG A 32 41.15 3.62 7.99
C ARG A 32 42.32 4.04 8.88
N GLU A 33 42.04 4.34 10.14
CA GLU A 33 43.05 4.77 11.12
C GLU A 33 43.80 3.59 11.77
N ALA A 34 43.30 2.36 11.59
CA ALA A 34 43.92 1.15 12.11
C ALA A 34 45.19 0.74 11.33
N PRO A 35 46.16 0.05 11.97
CA PRO A 35 47.34 -0.49 11.30
C PRO A 35 46.94 -1.42 10.14
N PRO A 36 47.56 -1.32 8.96
CA PRO A 36 47.12 -2.08 7.79
C PRO A 36 47.46 -3.57 7.92
N SER A 37 46.45 -4.39 8.21
CA SER A 37 46.51 -5.85 8.08
C SER A 37 45.80 -6.35 6.81
N GLY A 38 45.98 -7.62 6.46
CA GLY A 38 45.25 -8.24 5.33
C GLY A 38 43.74 -8.25 5.57
N GLU A 39 43.34 -8.58 6.78
CA GLU A 39 41.95 -8.66 7.24
C GLU A 39 41.28 -7.28 7.23
N ILE A 40 41.97 -6.22 7.69
CA ILE A 40 41.45 -4.85 7.68
C ILE A 40 41.21 -4.37 6.24
N LYS A 41 42.12 -4.68 5.32
CA LYS A 41 41.95 -4.34 3.89
C LYS A 41 40.77 -5.08 3.28
N GLU A 42 40.61 -6.37 3.61
CA GLU A 42 39.51 -7.19 3.12
C GLU A 42 38.16 -6.72 3.67
N LEU A 43 38.04 -6.52 4.97
CA LEU A 43 36.82 -6.05 5.61
C LEU A 43 36.41 -4.68 5.05
N ARG A 44 37.37 -3.76 4.91
CA ARG A 44 37.10 -2.44 4.31
C ARG A 44 36.62 -2.55 2.86
N ARG A 45 37.15 -3.50 2.07
CA ARG A 45 36.70 -3.76 0.70
C ARG A 45 35.26 -4.28 0.68
N LEU A 46 34.92 -5.22 1.56
CA LEU A 46 33.57 -5.77 1.68
C LEU A 46 32.57 -4.71 2.13
N LEU A 47 32.90 -3.93 3.17
CA LEU A 47 32.03 -2.87 3.69
C LEU A 47 31.78 -1.74 2.68
N ARG A 48 32.72 -1.52 1.75
CA ARG A 48 32.59 -0.55 0.67
C ARG A 48 31.93 -1.11 -0.59
N ALA A 49 31.68 -2.41 -0.66
CA ALA A 49 31.11 -3.02 -1.85
C ALA A 49 29.69 -2.48 -2.12
N PRO A 50 29.34 -2.18 -3.38
CA PRO A 50 28.10 -1.48 -3.72
C PRO A 50 26.85 -2.28 -3.32
N HIS A 51 26.89 -3.61 -3.44
CA HIS A 51 25.78 -4.47 -3.04
C HIS A 51 25.52 -4.42 -1.53
N LEU A 52 26.56 -4.33 -0.70
CA LEU A 52 26.39 -4.21 0.74
C LEU A 52 25.90 -2.80 1.09
N LYS A 53 26.58 -1.76 0.59
CA LYS A 53 26.31 -0.38 0.98
C LYS A 53 25.02 0.20 0.38
N ALA A 54 24.81 0.02 -0.92
CA ALA A 54 23.70 0.64 -1.64
C ALA A 54 22.44 -0.22 -1.62
N ALA A 55 22.55 -1.55 -1.68
CA ALA A 55 21.39 -2.43 -1.66
C ALA A 55 21.05 -2.90 -0.24
N LEU A 56 21.94 -3.67 0.41
CA LEU A 56 21.58 -4.33 1.67
C LEU A 56 21.36 -3.35 2.83
N LEU A 57 22.33 -2.46 3.09
CA LEU A 57 22.24 -1.51 4.20
C LEU A 57 21.13 -0.47 3.99
N SER A 58 20.91 -0.05 2.74
CA SER A 58 19.79 0.84 2.43
C SER A 58 18.45 0.15 2.65
N ALA A 59 18.28 -1.07 2.13
CA ALA A 59 17.05 -1.83 2.34
C ALA A 59 16.80 -2.14 3.81
N HIS A 60 17.86 -2.47 4.57
CA HIS A 60 17.78 -2.68 6.01
C HIS A 60 17.22 -1.43 6.71
N ASP A 61 17.81 -0.27 6.50
CA ASP A 61 17.40 0.96 7.19
C ASP A 61 15.98 1.38 6.78
N THR A 62 15.64 1.30 5.48
CA THR A 62 14.29 1.55 4.97
C THR A 62 13.24 0.63 5.61
N VAL A 63 13.51 -0.68 5.66
CA VAL A 63 12.58 -1.65 6.28
C VAL A 63 12.49 -1.42 7.79
N ALA A 64 13.62 -1.24 8.47
CA ALA A 64 13.69 -1.04 9.91
C ALA A 64 12.93 0.21 10.37
N GLN A 65 13.05 1.31 9.63
CA GLN A 65 12.36 2.58 9.90
C GLN A 65 10.90 2.58 9.42
N LYS A 66 10.46 1.53 8.72
CA LYS A 66 9.16 1.47 8.03
C LYS A 66 8.96 2.58 6.99
N ASP A 67 10.05 3.08 6.43
CA ASP A 67 10.07 4.15 5.42
C ASP A 67 9.91 3.60 3.99
N PHE A 68 9.07 2.56 3.84
CA PHE A 68 8.71 1.96 2.56
C PHE A 68 7.25 2.26 2.18
N GLU A 69 6.49 2.85 3.09
CA GLU A 69 5.13 3.30 2.83
C GLU A 69 5.16 4.67 2.16
N PRO A 70 4.22 4.96 1.24
CA PRO A 70 4.12 6.29 0.65
C PRO A 70 3.83 7.32 1.74
N THR A 71 4.60 8.41 1.75
CA THR A 71 4.31 9.55 2.64
C THR A 71 2.99 10.19 2.20
N LEU A 72 1.96 10.08 3.04
CA LEU A 72 0.69 10.76 2.80
C LEU A 72 0.84 12.26 3.08
N PRO A 73 0.18 13.13 2.29
CA PRO A 73 0.08 14.54 2.65
C PRO A 73 -0.61 14.68 4.02
N PRO A 74 -0.24 15.70 4.82
CA PRO A 74 -0.92 15.95 6.08
C PRO A 74 -2.41 16.20 5.83
N LEU A 75 -3.24 15.69 6.73
CA LEU A 75 -4.68 15.95 6.70
C LEU A 75 -4.91 17.45 6.92
N PRO A 76 -5.82 18.10 6.17
CA PRO A 76 -6.22 19.47 6.46
C PRO A 76 -6.80 19.62 7.87
N ASP A 77 -6.57 20.77 8.51
CA ASP A 77 -6.98 21.02 9.91
C ASP A 77 -8.51 21.05 10.13
N ASN A 78 -9.29 21.12 9.05
CA ASN A 78 -10.76 21.31 9.08
C ASN A 78 -11.53 20.11 8.51
N ILE A 79 -11.07 18.88 8.73
CA ILE A 79 -11.87 17.70 8.36
C ILE A 79 -12.98 17.53 9.39
N PRO A 80 -14.27 17.50 9.00
CA PRO A 80 -15.35 17.13 9.91
C PRO A 80 -15.08 15.74 10.49
N GLU A 81 -15.22 15.55 11.81
CA GLU A 81 -15.01 14.24 12.48
C GLU A 81 -15.86 13.08 11.91
N ASN A 82 -16.86 13.39 11.09
CA ASN A 82 -17.78 12.42 10.49
C ASN A 82 -17.63 12.27 8.96
N GLU A 83 -16.52 12.71 8.38
CA GLU A 83 -16.28 12.55 6.94
C GLU A 83 -15.78 11.12 6.66
N GLU A 84 -16.64 10.30 6.03
CA GLU A 84 -16.26 8.97 5.56
C GLU A 84 -15.26 9.09 4.41
N ALA A 85 -14.11 8.42 4.53
CA ALA A 85 -13.08 8.46 3.51
C ALA A 85 -13.58 7.86 2.19
N MET A 86 -13.54 8.66 1.12
CA MET A 86 -13.83 8.20 -0.24
C MET A 86 -12.65 7.43 -0.82
N ARG A 87 -12.93 6.31 -1.50
CA ARG A 87 -11.92 5.49 -2.19
C ARG A 87 -12.26 5.37 -3.67
N ILE A 88 -11.28 5.60 -4.52
CA ILE A 88 -11.38 5.34 -5.97
C ILE A 88 -11.05 3.87 -6.24
N VAL A 89 -11.95 3.18 -6.93
CA VAL A 89 -11.78 1.77 -7.32
C VAL A 89 -11.79 1.67 -8.85
N CYS A 90 -10.74 1.10 -9.42
CA CYS A 90 -10.64 0.89 -10.87
C CYS A 90 -10.75 -0.61 -11.19
N LEU A 91 -11.77 -0.98 -11.98
CA LEU A 91 -11.99 -2.35 -12.43
C LEU A 91 -12.00 -2.41 -13.96
N VAL A 92 -11.19 -3.30 -14.53
CA VAL A 92 -11.11 -3.48 -16.00
C VAL A 92 -12.06 -4.60 -16.42
N LYS A 93 -13.17 -4.22 -17.07
CA LYS A 93 -14.15 -5.15 -17.62
C LYS A 93 -13.72 -5.67 -19.00
N ASN A 94 -13.04 -6.81 -19.05
CA ASN A 94 -12.69 -7.48 -20.32
C ASN A 94 -13.90 -8.21 -20.94
N ASN A 95 -14.92 -7.47 -21.39
CA ASN A 95 -16.22 -8.00 -21.88
C ASN A 95 -16.99 -8.89 -20.89
N GLN A 96 -16.64 -8.85 -19.60
CA GLN A 96 -17.34 -9.54 -18.52
C GLN A 96 -18.08 -8.54 -17.62
N PRO A 97 -19.19 -8.94 -16.97
CA PRO A 97 -19.85 -8.08 -15.98
C PRO A 97 -18.94 -7.86 -14.77
N LEU A 98 -19.14 -6.73 -14.05
CA LEU A 98 -18.42 -6.47 -12.81
C LEU A 98 -18.68 -7.54 -11.74
N GLY A 99 -19.83 -8.22 -11.78
CA GLY A 99 -20.19 -9.20 -10.76
C GLY A 99 -20.57 -8.53 -9.43
N ALA A 100 -21.27 -7.40 -9.50
CA ALA A 100 -21.88 -6.75 -8.35
C ALA A 100 -23.30 -6.31 -8.71
N THR A 101 -24.18 -6.26 -7.72
CA THR A 101 -25.52 -5.67 -7.84
C THR A 101 -25.60 -4.43 -6.99
N ILE A 102 -26.38 -3.46 -7.44
CA ILE A 102 -26.61 -2.19 -6.74
C ILE A 102 -28.08 -2.07 -6.35
N LYS A 103 -28.35 -1.27 -5.33
CA LYS A 103 -29.71 -0.90 -4.92
C LYS A 103 -29.75 0.58 -4.59
N ARG A 104 -30.92 1.19 -4.78
CA ARG A 104 -31.21 2.53 -4.32
C ARG A 104 -31.84 2.48 -2.93
N HIS A 105 -31.35 3.30 -2.01
CA HIS A 105 -31.95 3.44 -0.69
C HIS A 105 -33.23 4.27 -0.80
N GLU A 106 -34.36 3.76 -0.29
CA GLU A 106 -35.69 4.37 -0.50
C GLU A 106 -35.81 5.79 0.09
N ILE A 107 -35.17 6.03 1.25
CA ILE A 107 -35.27 7.32 1.96
C ILE A 107 -34.22 8.32 1.46
N THR A 108 -32.92 7.96 1.49
CA THR A 108 -31.83 8.87 1.13
C THR A 108 -31.61 8.98 -0.38
N GLY A 109 -32.10 8.03 -1.17
CA GLY A 109 -31.85 7.96 -2.61
C GLY A 109 -30.45 7.47 -2.99
N ASP A 110 -29.64 7.07 -2.00
CA ASP A 110 -28.26 6.64 -2.21
C ASP A 110 -28.15 5.33 -2.98
N ILE A 111 -27.20 5.25 -3.91
CA ILE A 111 -26.86 4.01 -4.59
C ILE A 111 -25.80 3.27 -3.78
N THR A 112 -26.11 2.02 -3.41
CA THR A 112 -25.21 1.17 -2.62
C THR A 112 -25.01 -0.18 -3.30
N VAL A 113 -23.85 -0.79 -3.11
CA VAL A 113 -23.59 -2.16 -3.54
C VAL A 113 -24.42 -3.09 -2.67
N ALA A 114 -25.40 -3.76 -3.27
CA ALA A 114 -26.28 -4.69 -2.57
C ALA A 114 -25.60 -6.05 -2.35
N ARG A 115 -24.90 -6.55 -3.38
CA ARG A 115 -24.22 -7.85 -3.32
C ARG A 115 -23.02 -7.86 -4.25
N VAL A 116 -21.98 -8.58 -3.81
CA VAL A 116 -20.86 -8.98 -4.66
C VAL A 116 -21.03 -10.46 -5.03
N ILE A 117 -20.94 -10.77 -6.31
CA ILE A 117 -21.11 -12.12 -6.86
C ILE A 117 -19.82 -12.89 -6.67
N HIS A 118 -19.88 -13.98 -5.92
CA HIS A 118 -18.71 -14.83 -5.67
C HIS A 118 -18.09 -15.34 -6.97
N GLY A 119 -16.77 -15.25 -7.07
CA GLY A 119 -16.02 -15.58 -8.27
C GLY A 119 -16.12 -14.56 -9.40
N GLY A 120 -16.89 -13.46 -9.24
CA GLY A 120 -17.00 -12.36 -10.20
C GLY A 120 -15.79 -11.41 -10.22
N LEU A 121 -15.78 -10.42 -11.11
CA LEU A 121 -14.66 -9.46 -11.22
C LEU A 121 -14.47 -8.64 -9.92
N ALA A 122 -15.55 -8.14 -9.35
CA ALA A 122 -15.55 -7.40 -8.09
C ALA A 122 -15.03 -8.26 -6.92
N ASP A 123 -15.50 -9.51 -6.80
CA ASP A 123 -15.05 -10.45 -5.77
C ASP A 123 -13.55 -10.74 -5.86
N ARG A 124 -13.07 -11.08 -7.07
CA ARG A 124 -11.65 -11.37 -7.31
C ARG A 124 -10.74 -10.16 -7.10
N SER A 125 -11.27 -8.94 -7.27
CA SER A 125 -10.50 -7.73 -6.99
C SER A 125 -10.30 -7.51 -5.48
N GLY A 126 -11.26 -7.91 -4.65
CA GLY A 126 -11.29 -7.56 -3.22
C GLY A 126 -11.36 -6.05 -2.97
N LEU A 127 -11.76 -5.25 -3.96
CA LEU A 127 -11.81 -3.79 -3.87
C LEU A 127 -13.22 -3.24 -3.71
N LEU A 128 -14.27 -4.04 -3.84
CA LEU A 128 -15.66 -3.59 -3.74
C LEU A 128 -16.42 -4.55 -2.84
N TYR A 129 -17.21 -4.02 -1.90
CA TYR A 129 -17.93 -4.80 -0.90
C TYR A 129 -19.42 -4.44 -0.85
N ALA A 130 -20.23 -5.38 -0.36
CA ALA A 130 -21.64 -5.08 -0.08
C ALA A 130 -21.72 -4.04 1.05
N GLY A 131 -22.54 -3.02 0.85
CA GLY A 131 -22.65 -1.86 1.73
C GLY A 131 -21.89 -0.63 1.24
N ASP A 132 -20.95 -0.76 0.30
CA ASP A 132 -20.23 0.40 -0.25
C ASP A 132 -21.23 1.36 -0.93
N LYS A 133 -21.18 2.64 -0.53
CA LYS A 133 -21.95 3.73 -1.16
C LYS A 133 -21.21 4.23 -2.40
N LEU A 134 -21.91 4.24 -3.53
CA LEU A 134 -21.40 4.80 -4.78
C LEU A 134 -21.69 6.30 -4.81
N VAL A 135 -20.67 7.09 -5.05
CA VAL A 135 -20.77 8.55 -5.21
C VAL A 135 -20.64 8.93 -6.69
N GLU A 136 -19.73 8.27 -7.40
CA GLU A 136 -19.43 8.50 -8.82
C GLU A 136 -19.12 7.18 -9.52
N VAL A 137 -19.53 7.06 -10.78
CA VAL A 137 -19.17 5.95 -11.68
C VAL A 137 -18.68 6.53 -12.99
N ASN A 138 -17.45 6.20 -13.39
CA ASN A 138 -16.84 6.64 -14.65
C ASN A 138 -16.92 8.17 -14.91
N GLY A 139 -16.70 8.99 -13.87
CA GLY A 139 -16.76 10.45 -13.99
C GLY A 139 -18.17 11.05 -13.84
N VAL A 140 -19.20 10.22 -13.63
CA VAL A 140 -20.60 10.66 -13.53
C VAL A 140 -21.12 10.47 -12.10
N PRO A 141 -21.55 11.54 -11.41
CA PRO A 141 -22.18 11.43 -10.10
C PRO A 141 -23.45 10.56 -10.17
N VAL A 142 -23.64 9.69 -9.19
CA VAL A 142 -24.79 8.77 -9.17
C VAL A 142 -25.94 9.25 -8.28
N GLU A 143 -25.79 10.40 -7.63
CA GLU A 143 -26.84 11.00 -6.80
C GLU A 143 -28.10 11.28 -7.64
N GLY A 144 -29.25 10.80 -7.16
CA GLY A 144 -30.53 10.97 -7.83
C GLY A 144 -30.75 10.07 -9.07
N LEU A 145 -29.78 9.25 -9.45
CA LEU A 145 -29.95 8.27 -10.53
C LEU A 145 -30.67 7.02 -10.04
N GLU A 146 -31.43 6.41 -10.95
CA GLU A 146 -31.98 5.07 -10.74
C GLU A 146 -30.94 4.00 -11.08
N PRO A 147 -30.98 2.81 -10.45
CA PRO A 147 -30.02 1.73 -10.66
C PRO A 147 -29.79 1.38 -12.15
N GLU A 148 -30.84 1.40 -12.96
CA GLU A 148 -30.78 1.12 -14.40
C GLU A 148 -29.93 2.16 -15.16
N GLN A 149 -29.96 3.42 -14.72
CA GLN A 149 -29.16 4.49 -15.32
C GLN A 149 -27.68 4.34 -14.94
N VAL A 150 -27.40 3.95 -13.70
CA VAL A 150 -26.03 3.67 -13.23
C VAL A 150 -25.43 2.50 -14.01
N ILE A 151 -26.23 1.49 -14.37
CA ILE A 151 -25.74 0.35 -15.18
C ILE A 151 -25.29 0.79 -16.57
N ASN A 152 -25.92 1.80 -17.17
CA ASN A 152 -25.58 2.28 -18.51
C ASN A 152 -24.26 3.06 -18.58
N ILE A 153 -23.78 3.57 -17.44
CA ILE A 153 -22.52 4.31 -17.34
C ILE A 153 -21.36 3.44 -16.83
N LEU A 154 -21.59 2.17 -16.51
CA LEU A 154 -20.54 1.21 -16.13
C LEU A 154 -19.72 0.75 -17.32
#